data_AF-A0A969I4L2-F1
#
_entry.id   AF-A0A969I4L2-F1
#
_cell.length_a   1.000
_cell.length_b   1.000
_cell.length_c   1.000
_cell.angle_alpha   90.00
_cell.angle_beta   90.00
_cell.angle_gamma   90.00
#
_symmetry.space_group_name_H-M   'P 1'
#
loop_
_entity.id
_entity.type
_entity.pdbx_description
1 polymer ?
#
loop_
_entity_poly.entity_id
_entity_poly.type
_entity_poly.pdbx_seq_one_letter_code
_entity_poly.pdbx_strand_id
1 'polypeptide(L)'
;MYTDKAPRIVTQADLRAYGLSNYMVRRLIKGLIFSTGQHGLRLYATPDVVLAIKSKLSQPRTRPETRGQLHRVLAWLGDESNVIRVDFLKNLSLEERAKVLKARTGTAERNMKAGVLKEYEDVQKRGEAVLAGS
;
A
#
# COMPACT_ATOMS: atom_id res chain seq x y z
N MET A 1 -15.33 -16.35 -0.30
CA MET A 1 -14.42 -15.78 0.73
C MET A 1 -14.00 -14.40 0.26
N TYR A 2 -14.58 -13.34 0.83
CA TYR A 2 -14.21 -11.96 0.53
C TYR A 2 -13.21 -11.50 1.60
N THR A 3 -11.98 -11.21 1.22
CA THR A 3 -11.02 -10.59 2.12
C THR A 3 -11.35 -9.11 2.23
N ASP A 4 -11.79 -8.72 3.42
CA ASP A 4 -12.10 -7.37 3.89
C ASP A 4 -10.83 -6.52 4.06
N LYS A 5 -10.00 -6.47 3.01
CA LYS A 5 -8.81 -5.62 2.94
C LYS A 5 -9.12 -4.47 2.00
N ALA A 6 -8.89 -3.24 2.45
CA ALA A 6 -8.97 -2.06 1.61
C ALA A 6 -8.24 -2.33 0.29
N PRO A 7 -8.85 -1.99 -0.88
CA PRO A 7 -8.28 -2.32 -2.17
C PRO A 7 -6.90 -1.68 -2.28
N ARG A 8 -5.86 -2.52 -2.31
CA ARG A 8 -4.48 -2.07 -2.45
C ARG A 8 -4.35 -1.35 -3.80
N ILE A 9 -3.82 -0.14 -3.77
CA ILE A 9 -3.57 0.67 -4.97
C ILE A 9 -2.10 0.52 -5.36
N VAL A 10 -1.83 0.41 -6.66
CA VAL A 10 -0.50 0.20 -7.23
C VAL A 10 -0.13 1.38 -8.12
N THR A 11 1.11 1.84 -8.03
CA THR A 11 1.66 2.86 -8.93
C THR A 11 2.66 2.25 -9.91
N GLN A 12 3.00 3.01 -10.96
CA GLN A 12 4.08 2.64 -11.86
C GLN A 12 5.45 2.63 -11.16
N ALA A 13 5.63 3.42 -10.10
CA ALA A 13 6.87 3.43 -9.33
C ALA A 13 7.03 2.11 -8.58
N ASP A 14 5.96 1.61 -7.96
CA ASP A 14 5.98 0.35 -7.21
C ASP A 14 6.35 -0.83 -8.12
N LEU A 15 5.75 -0.92 -9.30
CA LEU A 15 6.05 -1.98 -10.28
C LEU A 15 7.52 -1.98 -10.70
N ARG A 16 8.15 -0.81 -10.79
CA ARG A 16 9.58 -0.67 -11.10
C ARG A 16 10.46 -1.04 -9.92
N ALA A 17 10.08 -0.63 -8.72
CA ALA A 17 10.78 -1.00 -7.49
C ALA A 17 10.81 -2.52 -7.29
N TYR A 18 9.77 -3.23 -7.75
CA TYR A 18 9.69 -4.69 -7.74
C TYR A 18 10.31 -5.38 -8.97
N GLY A 19 11.10 -4.65 -9.75
CA GLY A 19 12.00 -5.22 -10.75
C GLY A 19 11.45 -5.28 -12.17
N LEU A 20 10.31 -4.64 -12.47
CA LEU A 20 9.84 -4.50 -13.85
C LEU A 20 10.54 -3.34 -14.56
N SER A 21 10.96 -3.57 -15.80
CA SER A 21 11.49 -2.52 -16.66
C SER A 21 10.41 -1.50 -17.02
N ASN A 22 10.82 -0.25 -17.31
CA ASN A 22 9.92 0.82 -17.78
C ASN A 22 9.05 0.35 -18.96
N TYR A 23 9.64 -0.38 -19.91
CA TYR A 23 8.93 -0.94 -21.06
C TYR A 23 7.82 -1.92 -20.62
N MET A 24 8.12 -2.82 -19.69
CA MET A 24 7.15 -3.80 -19.21
C MET A 24 6.01 -3.15 -18.45
N VAL A 25 6.33 -2.17 -17.58
CA VAL A 25 5.32 -1.40 -16.85
C VAL A 25 4.35 -0.75 -17.83
N ARG A 26 4.85 0.04 -18.80
CA ARG A 26 4.01 0.68 -19.82
C ARG A 26 3.10 -0.29 -20.55
N ARG A 27 3.58 -1.49 -20.86
CA ARG A 27 2.76 -2.52 -21.52
C ARG A 27 1.68 -3.10 -20.61
N LEU A 28 1.98 -3.34 -19.33
CA LEU A 28 1.03 -3.89 -18.37
C LEU A 28 -0.08 -2.91 -18.03
N ILE A 29 0.25 -1.62 -17.88
CA ILE A 29 -0.73 -0.59 -17.52
C ILE A 29 -1.51 -0.05 -18.72
N LYS A 30 -1.16 -0.47 -19.95
CA LYS A 30 -1.79 0.05 -21.17
C LYS A 30 -3.26 -0.35 -21.20
N GLY A 31 -4.14 0.64 -21.20
CA GLY A 31 -5.58 0.43 -21.24
C GLY A 31 -6.21 0.08 -19.89
N LEU A 32 -5.42 0.04 -18.80
CA LEU A 32 -6.00 -0.05 -17.47
C LEU A 32 -6.61 1.29 -17.07
N ILE A 33 -7.77 1.21 -16.42
CA ILE A 33 -8.39 2.36 -15.78
C ILE A 33 -7.52 2.75 -14.58
N PHE A 34 -7.33 4.05 -14.40
CA PHE A 34 -6.60 4.58 -13.26
C PHE A 34 -7.39 5.74 -12.64
N SER A 35 -7.23 5.91 -11.34
CA SER A 35 -7.57 7.16 -10.66
C SER A 35 -6.34 8.03 -10.53
N THR A 36 -6.54 9.32 -10.33
CA THR A 36 -5.45 10.28 -10.10
C THR A 36 -5.39 10.57 -8.61
N GLY A 37 -4.24 10.27 -8.00
CA GLY A 37 -3.97 10.58 -6.59
C GLY A 37 -3.51 12.02 -6.37
N GLN A 38 -3.21 12.36 -5.12
CA GLN A 38 -2.55 13.62 -4.79
C GLN A 38 -1.24 13.74 -5.60
N HIS A 39 -0.98 14.93 -6.15
CA HIS A 39 0.17 15.24 -7.02
C HIS A 39 0.16 14.59 -8.41
N GLY A 40 -1.01 14.15 -8.92
CA GLY A 40 -1.12 13.70 -10.31
C GLY A 40 -0.60 12.26 -10.56
N LEU A 41 -0.34 11.51 -9.49
CA LEU A 41 0.09 10.11 -9.60
C LEU A 41 -1.04 9.24 -10.12
N ARG A 42 -0.74 8.38 -11.09
CA ARG A 42 -1.70 7.39 -11.61
C ARG A 42 -1.75 6.17 -10.68
N LEU A 43 -2.94 5.90 -10.19
CA LEU A 43 -3.28 4.89 -9.22
C LEU A 43 -4.07 3.78 -9.91
N TYR A 44 -3.56 2.55 -9.89
CA TYR A 44 -4.18 1.39 -10.52
C TYR A 44 -4.71 0.44 -9.46
N ALA A 45 -5.89 -0.15 -9.69
CA ALA A 45 -6.43 -1.16 -8.79
C ALA A 45 -5.58 -2.43 -8.87
N THR A 46 -5.21 -3.01 -7.73
CA THR A 46 -4.44 -4.28 -7.69
C THR A 46 -5.09 -5.40 -8.52
N PRO A 47 -6.43 -5.64 -8.46
CA PRO A 47 -7.06 -6.68 -9.26
C PRO A 47 -6.79 -6.54 -10.77
N ASP A 48 -6.86 -5.32 -11.30
CA ASP A 48 -6.64 -5.04 -12.72
C ASP A 48 -5.19 -5.30 -13.13
N VAL A 49 -4.24 -4.89 -12.28
CA VAL A 49 -2.81 -5.15 -12.50
C VAL A 49 -2.51 -6.65 -12.43
N VAL A 50 -3.12 -7.38 -11.48
CA VAL A 50 -2.98 -8.84 -11.36
C VAL A 50 -3.52 -9.54 -12.61
N LEU A 51 -4.69 -9.13 -13.10
CA LEU A 51 -5.27 -9.66 -14.34
C LEU A 51 -4.36 -9.40 -15.54
N ALA A 52 -3.82 -8.19 -15.67
CA ALA A 52 -2.88 -7.85 -16.74
C ALA A 52 -1.62 -8.71 -16.70
N ILE A 53 -1.06 -8.95 -15.51
CA ILE A 53 0.12 -9.81 -15.35
C ILE A 53 -0.20 -11.27 -15.68
N LYS A 54 -1.33 -11.81 -15.21
CA LYS A 54 -1.77 -13.18 -15.55
C LYS A 54 -1.98 -13.36 -17.05
N SER A 55 -2.61 -12.38 -17.71
CA SER A 55 -2.74 -12.35 -19.17
C SER A 55 -1.39 -12.32 -19.88
N LYS A 56 -0.39 -11.61 -19.33
CA LYS A 56 0.95 -11.60 -19.91
C LYS A 56 1.69 -12.93 -19.73
N LEU A 57 1.49 -13.61 -18.59
CA LEU A 57 2.11 -14.90 -18.29
C LEU A 57 1.54 -16.04 -19.14
N SER A 58 0.24 -15.99 -19.48
CA SER A 58 -0.39 -17.00 -20.36
C SER A 58 0.12 -16.95 -21.80
N GLN A 59 0.81 -15.88 -22.20
CA GLN A 59 1.42 -15.80 -23.53
C GLN A 59 2.63 -16.75 -23.63
N PRO A 60 2.65 -17.66 -24.62
CA PRO A 60 3.70 -18.68 -24.74
C PRO A 60 5.07 -18.08 -25.04
N ARG A 61 5.13 -16.92 -25.70
CA ARG A 61 6.37 -16.21 -26.10
C ARG A 61 6.94 -15.29 -25.02
N THR A 62 6.43 -15.31 -23.80
CA THR A 62 7.00 -14.50 -22.70
C THR A 62 8.35 -15.10 -22.29
N ARG A 63 9.42 -14.29 -22.40
CA ARG A 63 10.79 -14.73 -22.07
C ARG A 63 10.87 -15.22 -20.62
N PRO A 64 11.73 -16.22 -20.33
CA PRO A 64 11.88 -16.78 -18.97
C PRO A 64 12.20 -15.72 -17.91
N GLU A 65 13.11 -14.80 -18.21
CA GLU A 65 13.48 -13.70 -17.32
C GLU A 65 12.27 -12.81 -16.98
N THR A 66 11.49 -12.45 -17.99
CA THR A 66 10.25 -11.68 -17.83
C THR A 66 9.22 -12.46 -17.02
N ARG A 67 9.07 -13.78 -17.25
CA ARG A 67 8.19 -14.61 -16.41
C ARG A 67 8.62 -14.56 -14.95
N GLY A 68 9.92 -14.70 -14.66
CA GLY A 68 10.45 -14.62 -13.30
C GLY A 68 10.21 -13.27 -12.61
N GLN A 69 10.33 -12.16 -13.36
CA GLN A 69 9.97 -10.83 -12.85
C GLN A 69 8.46 -10.72 -12.56
N LEU A 70 7.61 -11.19 -13.48
CA LEU A 70 6.15 -11.13 -13.32
C LEU A 70 5.64 -12.00 -12.17
N HIS A 71 6.22 -13.18 -11.95
CA HIS A 71 5.89 -14.02 -10.80
C HIS A 71 6.28 -13.37 -9.48
N ARG A 72 7.44 -12.70 -9.40
CA ARG A 72 7.84 -11.94 -8.20
C ARG A 72 6.87 -10.80 -7.89
N VAL A 73 6.43 -10.07 -8.91
CA VAL A 73 5.43 -9.00 -8.74
C VAL A 73 4.08 -9.58 -8.34
N LEU A 74 3.65 -10.72 -8.88
CA LEU A 74 2.42 -11.39 -8.45
C LEU A 74 2.46 -11.81 -6.99
N ALA A 75 3.57 -12.40 -6.52
CA ALA A 75 3.74 -12.77 -5.12
C ALA A 75 3.62 -11.53 -4.21
N TRP A 76 4.27 -10.43 -4.59
CA TRP A 76 4.17 -9.16 -3.87
C TRP A 76 2.75 -8.57 -3.84
N LEU A 77 2.02 -8.62 -4.97
CA LEU A 77 0.64 -8.14 -5.08
C LEU A 77 -0.35 -9.04 -4.34
N GLY A 78 -0.06 -10.34 -4.23
CA GLY A 78 -0.89 -11.34 -3.56
C GLY A 78 -0.77 -11.35 -2.04
N ASP A 79 -0.02 -10.41 -1.45
CA ASP A 79 0.30 -10.42 -0.02
C ASP A 79 1.00 -11.74 0.44
N GLU A 80 1.77 -12.40 -0.43
CA GLU A 80 2.91 -13.23 0.01
C GLU A 80 4.04 -12.33 0.54
N SER A 81 3.66 -11.28 1.24
CA SER A 81 4.52 -10.46 2.05
C SER A 81 5.11 -11.38 3.11
N ASN A 82 6.42 -11.30 3.32
CA ASN A 82 7.14 -11.92 4.43
C ASN A 82 6.67 -11.41 5.82
N VAL A 83 5.38 -11.10 6.00
CA VAL A 83 4.75 -10.91 7.31
C VAL A 83 4.63 -12.29 7.93
N ILE A 84 5.71 -12.72 8.57
CA ILE A 84 5.62 -13.79 9.55
C ILE A 84 4.66 -13.26 10.62
N ARG A 85 3.50 -13.90 10.79
CA ARG A 85 2.64 -13.68 11.95
C ARG A 85 3.38 -14.20 13.18
N VAL A 86 4.27 -13.38 13.72
CA VAL A 86 4.92 -13.64 15.00
C VAL A 86 3.98 -13.13 16.07
N ASP A 87 3.41 -14.06 16.84
CA ASP A 87 2.77 -13.69 18.10
C ASP A 87 3.87 -13.30 19.10
N PHE A 88 4.17 -12.01 19.16
CA PHE A 88 5.16 -11.42 20.08
C PHE A 88 4.76 -11.56 21.55
N LEU A 89 3.52 -11.97 21.82
CA LEU A 89 2.99 -12.16 23.17
C LEU A 89 3.04 -13.63 23.60
N LYS A 90 3.35 -14.56 22.69
CA LYS A 90 3.24 -16.02 22.93
C LYS A 90 4.05 -16.52 24.13
N ASN A 91 5.19 -15.90 24.42
CA ASN A 91 6.10 -16.29 25.51
C ASN A 91 5.87 -15.48 26.80
N LEU A 92 4.90 -14.56 26.83
CA LEU A 92 4.59 -13.74 27.99
C LEU A 92 3.46 -14.35 28.81
N SER A 93 3.51 -14.16 30.13
CA SER A 93 2.39 -14.44 31.03
C SER A 93 1.20 -13.51 30.77
N LEU A 94 0.00 -13.89 31.20
CA LEU A 94 -1.21 -13.09 30.97
C LEU A 94 -1.10 -11.65 31.49
N GLU A 95 -0.44 -11.46 32.63
CA GLU A 95 -0.24 -10.14 33.23
C GLU A 95 0.71 -9.27 32.40
N GLU A 96 1.82 -9.86 31.93
CA GLU A 96 2.77 -9.18 31.04
C GLU A 96 2.13 -8.82 29.70
N ARG A 97 1.30 -9.72 29.14
CA ARG A 97 0.52 -9.43 27.93
C ARG A 97 -0.39 -8.24 28.13
N ALA A 98 -1.15 -8.21 29.23
CA ALA A 98 -2.06 -7.12 29.54
C ALA A 98 -1.30 -5.78 29.70
N LYS A 99 -0.14 -5.80 30.36
CA LYS A 99 0.71 -4.62 30.54
C LYS A 99 1.25 -4.08 29.21
N VAL A 100 1.79 -4.96 28.36
CA VAL A 100 2.32 -4.60 27.04
C VAL A 100 1.21 -4.04 26.15
N LEU A 101 0.04 -4.69 26.14
CA LEU A 101 -1.11 -4.23 25.37
C LEU A 101 -1.56 -2.85 25.84
N LYS A 102 -1.79 -2.67 27.16
CA LYS A 102 -2.21 -1.38 27.75
C LYS A 102 -1.24 -0.24 27.44
N ALA A 103 0.07 -0.49 27.51
CA ALA A 103 1.08 0.51 27.16
C ALA A 103 1.05 0.90 25.68
N ARG A 104 0.79 -0.06 24.79
CA ARG A 104 0.67 0.18 23.35
C ARG A 104 -0.61 0.94 23.01
N THR A 105 -1.76 0.58 23.59
CA THR A 105 -3.01 1.34 23.39
C THR A 105 -2.86 2.78 23.86
N GLY A 106 -2.31 3.01 25.06
CA GLY A 106 -2.10 4.38 25.55
C GLY A 106 -1.09 5.20 24.75
N THR A 107 -0.18 4.55 24.02
CA THR A 107 0.73 5.24 23.09
C THR A 107 0.03 5.55 21.77
N ALA A 108 -0.78 4.62 21.25
CA ALA A 108 -1.59 4.84 20.06
C ALA A 108 -2.59 5.99 20.27
N GLU A 109 -3.28 6.03 21.41
CA GLU A 109 -4.21 7.10 21.78
C GLU A 109 -3.52 8.47 21.84
N ARG A 110 -2.32 8.54 22.44
CA ARG A 110 -1.54 9.79 22.48
C ARG A 110 -1.13 10.25 21.09
N ASN A 111 -0.68 9.33 20.24
CA ASN A 111 -0.29 9.65 18.87
C ASN A 111 -1.50 10.09 18.02
N MET A 112 -2.65 9.45 18.17
CA MET A 112 -3.89 9.86 17.51
C MET A 112 -4.31 11.26 17.97
N LYS A 113 -4.29 11.53 19.28
CA LYS A 113 -4.64 12.85 19.83
C LYS A 113 -3.70 13.95 19.34
N ALA A 114 -2.39 13.67 19.29
CA ALA A 114 -1.40 14.60 18.76
C ALA A 114 -1.60 14.87 17.25
N GLY A 115 -1.96 13.84 16.48
CA GLY A 115 -2.30 13.97 15.06
C GLY A 115 -3.49 14.90 14.82
N VAL A 116 -4.59 14.69 15.56
CA VAL A 116 -5.81 15.51 15.45
C VAL A 116 -5.55 16.97 15.83
N LEU A 117 -4.77 17.21 16.90
CA LEU A 117 -4.43 18.57 17.32
C LEU A 117 -3.64 19.32 16.25
N LYS A 118 -2.66 18.64 15.64
CA LYS A 118 -1.86 19.21 14.56
C LYS A 118 -2.71 19.54 13.33
N GLU A 119 -3.63 18.65 12.94
CA GLU A 119 -4.54 18.91 11.83
C GLU A 119 -5.44 20.12 12.12
N TYR A 120 -5.91 20.28 13.35
CA TYR A 120 -6.72 21.44 13.75
C TYR A 120 -5.93 22.75 13.66
N GLU A 121 -4.68 22.78 14.17
CA GLU A 121 -3.80 23.95 14.07
C GLU A 121 -3.49 24.32 12.61
N ASP A 122 -3.27 23.32 11.76
CA ASP A 122 -3.02 23.53 10.32
C ASP A 122 -4.26 24.10 9.60
N VAL A 123 -5.47 23.69 10.01
CA VAL A 123 -6.73 24.25 9.48
C VAL A 123 -6.93 25.69 9.94
N GLN A 124 -6.66 26.01 11.21
CA GLN A 124 -6.77 27.39 11.73
C GLN A 124 -5.82 28.35 11.00
N LYS A 125 -4.54 27.98 10.84
CA LYS A 125 -3.56 28.80 10.10
C LYS A 125 -3.98 29.06 8.66
N ARG A 126 -4.60 28.08 8.00
CA ARG A 126 -5.15 28.25 6.64
C ARG A 126 -6.33 29.22 6.63
N GLY A 127 -7.23 29.16 7.61
CA GLY A 127 -8.34 30.09 7.74
C GLY A 127 -7.90 31.54 7.96
N GLU A 128 -6.91 31.75 8.83
CA GLU A 128 -6.33 33.08 9.10
C GLU A 128 -5.61 33.67 7.88
N ALA A 129 -4.87 32.85 7.13
CA ALA A 129 -4.19 33.27 5.91
C ALA A 129 -5.17 33.68 4.79
N VAL A 130 -6.35 33.04 4.72
CA VAL A 130 -7.41 33.39 3.76
C VAL A 130 -8.10 34.71 4.15
N LEU A 131 -8.31 34.94 5.44
CA LEU A 131 -8.93 36.18 5.96
C LEU A 131 -7.99 37.40 5.90
N ALA A 132 -6.68 37.21 6.05
CA ALA A 132 -5.69 38.28 5.96
C ALA A 132 -5.30 38.68 4.52
N GLY A 133 -5.73 37.90 3.52
CA GLY A 133 -5.49 38.14 2.09
C GLY A 133 -6.71 38.66 1.32
N SER A 134 -7.81 39.01 2.01
CA SER A 134 -9.02 39.66 1.46
C SER A 134 -9.12 41.10 1.93
#